data_AF-A0AAF0DXM5-F1
#
_entry.id   AF-A0AAF0DXM5-F1
#
_cell.length_a   1.000
_cell.length_b   1.000
_cell.length_c   1.000
_cell.angle_alpha   90.00
_cell.angle_beta   90.00
_cell.angle_gamma   90.00
#
_symmetry.space_group_name_H-M   'P 1'
#
loop_
_entity.id
_entity.type
_entity.pdbx_description
1 polymer ?
#
loop_
_entity_poly.entity_id
_entity_poly.type
_entity_poly.pdbx_seq_one_letter_code
_entity_poly.pdbx_strand_id
1 'polypeptide(L)'
;MRVVRALQGLVAVMGACVALVQGASYDIKDARLSVQSFDGSPRVSERYASKDAVQAKQLVAEPDDVIRFSFTIADGAGNQVSGNSLPQQVWVVLADASQEDTARSFVWPLRVRESSAGASFNLRMDKLSPEVRQMLAQQGSDKVYALTLLIGSFAPSAAERLEALTLPFLKLEFGAKFLARLSTTLVSARELAETEDGFRPMRDHFHTFAIEPWQTMPPKIVSLAVACMIIVGPWLLLVSLWKPSALTRKPTLDEAKMGASLVAFELQALWYWIGMPFYVLVPLTLVNAYSLLTSARAMFTRTFVS
;
A
#
# COMPACT_ATOMS: atom_id res chain seq x y z
N MET A 1 -53.55 -48.10 -59.94
CA MET A 1 -52.78 -47.82 -58.71
C MET A 1 -51.46 -47.09 -59.01
N ARG A 2 -51.54 -45.92 -59.65
CA ARG A 2 -50.40 -45.06 -60.03
C ARG A 2 -50.33 -43.75 -59.22
N VAL A 3 -51.08 -43.65 -58.11
CA VAL A 3 -51.29 -42.38 -57.40
C VAL A 3 -50.58 -42.32 -56.03
N VAL A 4 -50.14 -43.44 -55.47
CA VAL A 4 -49.59 -43.47 -54.09
C VAL A 4 -48.06 -43.35 -54.04
N ARG A 5 -47.34 -43.64 -55.14
CA ARG A 5 -45.88 -43.47 -55.20
C ARG A 5 -45.41 -42.09 -55.66
N ALA A 6 -46.33 -41.25 -56.15
CA ALA A 6 -46.04 -39.85 -56.49
C ALA A 6 -45.98 -38.92 -55.26
N LEU A 7 -46.52 -39.34 -54.10
CA LEU A 7 -46.52 -38.53 -52.88
C LEU A 7 -45.26 -38.71 -52.00
N GLN A 8 -44.48 -39.77 -52.19
CA GLN A 8 -43.21 -39.96 -51.49
C GLN A 8 -42.03 -39.25 -52.20
N GLY A 9 -42.26 -38.73 -53.41
CA GLY A 9 -41.31 -37.89 -54.15
C GLY A 9 -41.37 -36.40 -53.82
N LEU A 10 -42.31 -35.94 -52.97
CA LEU A 10 -42.49 -34.51 -52.68
C LEU A 10 -41.93 -34.05 -51.32
N VAL A 11 -41.54 -34.97 -50.45
CA VAL A 11 -41.03 -34.63 -49.09
C VAL A 11 -39.50 -34.63 -49.02
N ALA A 12 -38.79 -35.20 -50.02
CA ALA A 12 -37.33 -35.22 -50.07
C ALA A 12 -36.70 -34.09 -50.91
N VAL A 13 -37.50 -33.20 -51.51
CA VAL A 13 -37.01 -32.05 -52.33
C VAL A 13 -37.22 -30.70 -51.63
N MET A 14 -37.82 -30.66 -50.43
CA MET A 14 -37.87 -29.47 -49.56
C MET A 14 -36.91 -29.61 -48.36
N GLY A 15 -35.67 -30.02 -48.62
CA GLY A 15 -34.58 -30.05 -47.64
C GLY A 15 -33.32 -29.34 -48.12
N ALA A 16 -33.43 -28.54 -49.18
CA ALA A 16 -32.32 -27.81 -49.80
C ALA A 16 -32.66 -26.32 -49.93
N CYS A 17 -32.91 -25.67 -48.80
CA CYS A 17 -32.74 -24.24 -48.64
C CYS A 17 -32.11 -24.02 -47.25
N VAL A 18 -30.89 -24.52 -47.06
CA VAL A 18 -29.97 -23.82 -46.15
C VAL A 18 -29.77 -22.47 -46.82
N ALA A 19 -30.58 -21.49 -46.42
CA ALA A 19 -30.32 -20.11 -46.74
C ALA A 19 -28.90 -19.85 -46.22
N LEU A 20 -27.94 -19.77 -47.14
CA LEU A 20 -26.68 -19.11 -46.90
C LEU A 20 -27.05 -17.67 -46.59
N VAL A 21 -27.33 -17.40 -45.31
CA VAL A 21 -27.40 -16.05 -44.78
C VAL A 21 -26.00 -15.49 -45.00
N GLN A 22 -25.83 -14.69 -46.03
CA GLN A 22 -24.61 -13.90 -46.23
C GLN A 22 -24.57 -12.91 -45.08
N GLY A 23 -23.85 -13.24 -44.02
CA GLY A 23 -23.61 -12.32 -42.93
C GLY A 23 -22.77 -11.17 -43.45
N ALA A 24 -23.27 -9.94 -43.33
CA ALA A 24 -22.45 -8.76 -43.59
C ALA A 24 -21.42 -8.67 -42.46
N SER A 25 -20.14 -8.76 -42.81
CA SER A 25 -19.02 -8.67 -41.85
C SER A 25 -18.30 -7.34 -41.99
N TYR A 26 -17.79 -6.78 -40.91
CA TYR A 26 -16.88 -5.65 -40.98
C TYR A 26 -15.44 -6.11 -41.25
N ASP A 27 -14.69 -5.30 -42.00
CA ASP A 27 -13.25 -5.40 -42.19
C ASP A 27 -12.59 -4.05 -41.89
N ILE A 28 -11.26 -4.02 -41.83
CA ILE A 28 -10.47 -2.82 -41.62
C ILE A 28 -9.54 -2.59 -42.81
N LYS A 29 -9.29 -1.32 -43.14
CA LYS A 29 -8.31 -0.89 -44.13
C LYS A 29 -7.36 0.13 -43.53
N ASP A 30 -6.19 0.24 -44.17
CA ASP A 30 -5.14 1.21 -43.84
C ASP A 30 -4.82 1.28 -42.33
N ALA A 31 -4.89 0.12 -41.66
CA ALA A 31 -4.68 0.06 -40.24
C ALA A 31 -3.20 0.28 -39.94
N ARG A 32 -2.90 1.22 -39.05
CA ARG A 32 -1.54 1.59 -38.66
C ARG A 32 -1.41 1.51 -37.15
N LEU A 33 -0.55 0.62 -36.71
CA LEU A 33 -0.11 0.52 -35.33
C LEU A 33 1.24 1.23 -35.20
N SER A 34 1.32 2.21 -34.31
CA SER A 34 2.58 2.86 -33.97
C SER A 34 2.72 2.95 -32.46
N VAL A 35 3.82 2.40 -31.94
CA VAL A 35 4.26 2.60 -30.56
C VAL A 35 5.52 3.45 -30.61
N GLN A 36 5.45 4.62 -30.01
CA GLN A 36 6.54 5.59 -29.94
C GLN A 36 6.84 5.87 -28.47
N SER A 37 8.11 5.99 -28.12
CA SER A 37 8.48 6.54 -26.82
C SER A 37 8.26 8.07 -26.84
N PHE A 38 8.17 8.70 -25.67
CA PHE A 38 7.92 10.13 -25.51
C PHE A 38 9.00 11.01 -26.18
N ASP A 39 10.23 10.50 -26.30
CA ASP A 39 11.32 11.11 -27.05
C ASP A 39 11.10 11.13 -28.58
N GLY A 40 10.02 10.51 -29.06
CA GLY A 40 9.66 10.41 -30.47
C GLY A 40 10.31 9.21 -31.18
N SER A 41 11.09 8.39 -30.47
CA SER A 41 11.71 7.21 -31.07
C SER A 41 10.65 6.13 -31.37
N PRO A 42 10.56 5.63 -32.61
CA PRO A 42 9.60 4.58 -32.95
C PRO A 42 10.11 3.22 -32.45
N ARG A 43 9.34 2.56 -31.58
CA ARG A 43 9.61 1.18 -31.14
C ARG A 43 8.93 0.16 -32.04
N VAL A 44 7.70 0.46 -32.46
CA VAL A 44 6.94 -0.35 -33.42
C VAL A 44 6.22 0.58 -34.39
N SER A 45 6.32 0.33 -35.69
CA SER A 45 5.45 0.95 -36.68
C SER A 45 5.11 -0.05 -37.76
N GLU A 46 3.88 -0.53 -37.74
CA GLU A 46 3.36 -1.55 -38.66
C GLU A 46 2.10 -1.03 -39.35
N ARG A 47 1.91 -1.45 -40.59
CA ARG A 47 0.74 -1.12 -41.41
C ARG A 47 0.13 -2.42 -41.91
N TYR A 48 -1.18 -2.54 -41.79
CA TYR A 48 -1.95 -3.70 -42.17
C TYR A 48 -3.02 -3.28 -43.19
N ALA A 49 -3.15 -4.09 -44.24
CA ALA A 49 -4.08 -3.82 -45.34
C ALA A 49 -5.50 -4.34 -45.05
N SER A 50 -5.63 -5.39 -44.23
CA SER A 50 -6.89 -6.06 -43.88
C SER A 50 -6.83 -6.67 -42.47
N LYS A 51 -7.97 -7.13 -41.94
CA LYS A 51 -8.06 -7.80 -40.63
C LYS A 51 -7.17 -9.04 -40.52
N ASP A 52 -7.08 -9.84 -41.59
CA ASP A 52 -6.32 -11.11 -41.58
C ASP A 52 -4.80 -10.90 -41.51
N ALA A 53 -4.35 -9.71 -41.91
CA ALA A 53 -2.93 -9.34 -41.85
C ALA A 53 -2.47 -8.90 -40.45
N VAL A 54 -3.41 -8.66 -39.52
CA VAL A 54 -3.06 -8.16 -38.18
C VAL A 54 -2.63 -9.32 -37.29
N GLN A 55 -1.36 -9.27 -36.87
CA GLN A 55 -0.82 -10.21 -35.87
C GLN A 55 -0.55 -9.46 -34.57
N ALA A 56 -1.15 -9.94 -33.47
CA ALA A 56 -0.99 -9.34 -32.16
C ALA A 56 0.46 -9.50 -31.66
N LYS A 57 1.23 -8.42 -31.72
CA LYS A 57 2.62 -8.38 -31.26
C LYS A 57 2.69 -8.23 -29.75
N GLN A 58 3.63 -8.94 -29.12
CA GLN A 58 3.90 -8.82 -27.68
C GLN A 58 4.97 -7.77 -27.44
N LEU A 59 4.68 -6.82 -26.55
CA LEU A 59 5.56 -5.72 -26.20
C LEU A 59 5.54 -5.49 -24.68
N VAL A 60 6.72 -5.23 -24.11
CA VAL A 60 6.84 -4.74 -22.74
C VAL A 60 6.56 -3.23 -22.74
N ALA A 61 5.50 -2.84 -22.05
CA ALA A 61 5.07 -1.46 -21.92
C ALA A 61 6.03 -0.68 -21.02
N GLU A 62 6.51 0.45 -21.53
CA GLU A 62 7.35 1.41 -20.81
C GLU A 62 6.52 2.62 -20.38
N PRO A 63 6.90 3.32 -19.29
CA PRO A 63 6.14 4.46 -18.78
C PRO A 63 5.93 5.59 -19.80
N ASP A 64 6.90 5.75 -20.70
CA ASP A 64 6.95 6.84 -21.67
C ASP A 64 6.36 6.43 -23.04
N ASP A 65 5.80 5.23 -23.15
CA ASP A 65 5.21 4.76 -24.42
C ASP A 65 3.90 5.48 -24.75
N VAL A 66 3.75 5.78 -26.03
CA VAL A 66 2.54 6.29 -26.67
C VAL A 66 2.11 5.30 -27.76
N ILE A 67 1.00 4.63 -27.50
CA ILE A 67 0.39 3.65 -28.40
C ILE A 67 -0.68 4.37 -29.23
N ARG A 68 -0.51 4.36 -30.55
CA ARG A 68 -1.49 4.90 -31.49
C ARG A 68 -1.88 3.83 -32.48
N PHE A 69 -3.20 3.66 -32.64
CA PHE A 69 -3.78 2.75 -33.60
C PHE A 69 -4.82 3.50 -34.42
N SER A 70 -4.63 3.59 -35.74
CA SER A 70 -5.56 4.27 -36.65
C SER A 70 -5.98 3.34 -37.75
N PHE A 71 -7.26 3.33 -38.11
CA PHE A 71 -7.80 2.44 -39.14
C PHE A 71 -8.99 3.09 -39.85
N THR A 72 -9.31 2.59 -41.04
CA THR A 72 -10.56 2.86 -41.75
C THR A 72 -11.42 1.61 -41.75
N ILE A 73 -12.74 1.78 -41.68
CA ILE A 73 -13.69 0.68 -41.60
C ILE A 73 -14.17 0.38 -43.01
N ALA A 74 -14.10 -0.90 -43.37
CA ALA A 74 -14.56 -1.43 -44.64
C ALA A 74 -15.67 -2.48 -44.41
N ASP A 75 -16.48 -2.67 -45.44
CA ASP A 75 -17.34 -3.84 -45.63
C ASP A 75 -16.45 -5.08 -45.86
N GLY A 76 -16.95 -6.29 -45.62
CA GLY A 76 -16.34 -7.55 -46.02
C GLY A 76 -16.04 -7.68 -47.52
N ALA A 77 -16.66 -6.85 -48.37
CA ALA A 77 -16.26 -6.69 -49.77
C ALA A 77 -15.05 -5.75 -49.98
N GLY A 78 -14.54 -5.13 -48.91
CA GLY A 78 -13.44 -4.17 -48.92
C GLY A 78 -13.87 -2.74 -49.27
N ASN A 79 -15.15 -2.44 -49.44
CA ASN A 79 -15.58 -1.07 -49.76
C ASN A 79 -15.66 -0.20 -48.50
N GLN A 80 -15.36 1.09 -48.63
CA GLN A 80 -15.46 2.01 -47.52
C GLN A 80 -16.93 2.17 -47.10
N VAL A 81 -17.19 2.05 -45.80
CA VAL A 81 -18.54 2.09 -45.22
C VAL A 81 -19.00 3.55 -45.09
N SER A 82 -20.25 3.86 -45.43
CA SER A 82 -20.78 5.23 -45.35
C SER A 82 -22.25 5.28 -44.98
N GLY A 83 -22.67 6.29 -44.22
CA GLY A 83 -24.07 6.51 -43.84
C GLY A 83 -24.58 5.44 -42.87
N ASN A 84 -25.73 4.83 -43.17
CA ASN A 84 -26.43 3.91 -42.27
C ASN A 84 -25.70 2.58 -42.02
N SER A 85 -24.67 2.25 -42.79
CA SER A 85 -23.86 1.04 -42.59
C SER A 85 -22.69 1.25 -41.63
N LEU A 86 -22.44 2.50 -41.19
CA LEU A 86 -21.40 2.81 -40.22
C LEU A 86 -21.68 2.06 -38.90
N PRO A 87 -20.64 1.47 -38.28
CA PRO A 87 -20.83 0.75 -37.04
C PRO A 87 -21.21 1.71 -35.93
N GLN A 88 -22.24 1.33 -35.18
CA GLN A 88 -22.76 2.12 -34.08
C GLN A 88 -21.85 2.03 -32.84
N GLN A 89 -21.11 0.92 -32.70
CA GLN A 89 -20.27 0.64 -31.55
C GLN A 89 -18.86 0.31 -32.02
N VAL A 90 -17.90 1.16 -31.64
CA VAL A 90 -16.47 0.91 -31.85
C VAL A 90 -15.75 1.11 -30.54
N TRP A 91 -15.09 0.07 -30.09
CA TRP A 91 -14.42 0.05 -28.80
C TRP A 91 -13.01 -0.52 -28.93
N VAL A 92 -12.10 -0.02 -28.10
CA VAL A 92 -10.85 -0.71 -27.81
C VAL A 92 -10.95 -1.24 -26.40
N VAL A 93 -10.65 -2.51 -26.21
CA VAL A 93 -10.74 -3.21 -24.93
C VAL A 93 -9.33 -3.63 -24.51
N LEU A 94 -8.97 -3.33 -23.27
CA LEU A 94 -7.83 -3.93 -22.58
C LEU A 94 -8.36 -5.02 -21.67
N ALA A 95 -7.98 -6.27 -21.95
CA ALA A 95 -8.37 -7.43 -21.15
C ALA A 95 -7.15 -8.32 -20.89
N ASP A 96 -7.23 -9.18 -19.88
CA ASP A 96 -6.23 -10.22 -19.66
C ASP A 96 -6.23 -11.18 -20.87
N ALA A 97 -5.06 -11.45 -21.45
CA ALA A 97 -4.94 -12.34 -22.61
C ALA A 97 -5.18 -13.82 -22.26
N SER A 98 -5.11 -14.18 -20.97
CA SER A 98 -5.23 -15.55 -20.47
C SER A 98 -6.63 -15.93 -19.94
N GLN A 99 -7.47 -14.93 -19.62
CA GLN A 99 -8.81 -15.14 -19.11
C GLN A 99 -9.86 -14.63 -20.11
N GLU A 100 -10.81 -15.48 -20.49
CA GLU A 100 -12.01 -15.07 -21.24
C GLU A 100 -12.99 -14.23 -20.39
N ASP A 101 -12.73 -14.09 -19.09
CA ASP A 101 -13.55 -13.31 -18.17
C ASP A 101 -13.39 -11.80 -18.43
N THR A 102 -14.36 -11.23 -19.14
CA THR A 102 -14.53 -9.79 -19.40
C THR A 102 -14.75 -8.96 -18.12
N ALA A 103 -14.98 -9.61 -16.98
CA ALA A 103 -15.28 -9.00 -15.69
C ALA A 103 -14.20 -8.03 -15.19
N ARG A 104 -12.98 -8.08 -15.74
CA ARG A 104 -11.86 -7.20 -15.38
C ARG A 104 -11.19 -6.60 -16.62
N SER A 105 -12.03 -6.15 -17.56
CA SER A 105 -11.60 -5.44 -18.76
C SER A 105 -11.89 -3.94 -18.66
N PHE A 106 -11.08 -3.14 -19.35
CA PHE A 106 -11.32 -1.72 -19.50
C PHE A 106 -11.63 -1.39 -20.95
N VAL A 107 -12.61 -0.50 -21.18
CA VAL A 107 -13.14 -0.21 -22.51
C VAL A 107 -13.00 1.28 -22.83
N TRP A 108 -12.39 1.60 -23.97
CA TRP A 108 -12.37 2.95 -24.53
C TRP A 108 -13.30 3.04 -25.74
N PRO A 109 -14.35 3.88 -25.68
CA PRO A 109 -15.17 4.18 -26.85
C PRO A 109 -14.44 5.06 -27.85
N LEU A 110 -14.51 4.66 -29.11
CA LEU A 110 -13.99 5.41 -30.25
C LEU A 110 -15.15 6.05 -31.02
N ARG A 111 -14.91 7.29 -31.47
CA ARG A 111 -15.81 7.96 -32.41
C ARG A 111 -15.29 7.77 -33.82
N VAL A 112 -16.13 7.20 -34.69
CA VAL A 112 -15.84 7.06 -36.11
C VAL A 112 -16.18 8.37 -36.81
N ARG A 113 -15.28 8.85 -37.67
CA ARG A 113 -15.53 10.02 -38.51
C ARG A 113 -16.33 9.58 -39.74
N GLU A 114 -17.52 10.13 -39.91
CA GLU A 114 -18.41 9.78 -41.03
C GLU A 114 -17.77 10.04 -42.40
N SER A 115 -16.99 11.13 -42.53
CA SER A 115 -16.37 11.53 -43.79
C SER A 115 -15.28 10.58 -44.30
N SER A 116 -14.63 9.83 -43.39
CA SER A 116 -13.52 8.94 -43.73
C SER A 116 -13.73 7.51 -43.26
N ALA A 117 -14.89 7.19 -42.68
CA ALA A 117 -15.17 5.92 -41.99
C ALA A 117 -14.03 5.50 -41.04
N GLY A 118 -13.31 6.46 -40.48
CA GLY A 118 -12.01 6.23 -39.84
C GLY A 118 -12.03 6.58 -38.37
N ALA A 119 -11.27 5.84 -37.58
CA ALA A 119 -11.08 6.08 -36.17
C ALA A 119 -9.59 6.01 -35.79
N SER A 120 -9.23 6.74 -34.73
CA SER A 120 -7.88 6.71 -34.16
C SER A 120 -7.98 6.58 -32.66
N PHE A 121 -7.30 5.58 -32.13
CA PHE A 121 -7.02 5.38 -30.73
C PHE A 121 -5.63 5.92 -30.40
N ASN A 122 -5.51 6.59 -29.25
CA ASN A 122 -4.24 7.09 -28.74
C ASN A 122 -4.23 6.91 -27.23
N LEU A 123 -3.27 6.13 -26.73
CA LEU A 123 -3.09 5.81 -25.33
C LEU A 123 -1.67 6.13 -24.92
N ARG A 124 -1.51 7.00 -23.93
CA ARG A 124 -0.20 7.26 -23.33
C ARG A 124 -0.10 6.51 -22.00
N MET A 125 0.99 5.77 -21.80
CA MET A 125 1.19 4.97 -20.58
C MET A 125 1.35 5.85 -19.33
N ASP A 126 1.86 7.07 -19.48
CA ASP A 126 1.98 8.05 -18.38
C ASP A 126 0.64 8.61 -17.92
N LYS A 127 -0.38 8.62 -18.78
CA LYS A 127 -1.71 9.22 -18.56
C LYS A 127 -2.85 8.20 -18.54
N LEU A 128 -2.57 6.98 -18.06
CA LEU A 128 -3.62 5.99 -17.80
C LEU A 128 -4.63 6.53 -16.77
N SER A 129 -5.91 6.23 -16.98
CA SER A 129 -6.99 6.58 -16.04
C SER A 129 -6.77 5.88 -14.69
N PRO A 130 -7.23 6.47 -13.57
CA PRO A 130 -7.03 5.89 -12.25
C PRO A 130 -7.59 4.47 -12.13
N GLU A 131 -8.73 4.22 -12.77
CA GLU A 131 -9.38 2.90 -12.83
C GLU A 131 -8.48 1.84 -13.49
N VAL A 132 -7.86 2.17 -14.63
CA VAL A 132 -6.92 1.27 -15.32
C VAL A 132 -5.68 1.05 -14.47
N ARG A 133 -5.15 2.09 -13.83
CA ARG A 133 -3.97 1.96 -12.96
C ARG A 133 -4.24 1.01 -11.79
N GLN A 134 -5.40 1.14 -11.15
CA GLN A 134 -5.82 0.28 -10.05
C GLN A 134 -6.00 -1.16 -10.53
N MET A 135 -6.66 -1.36 -11.69
CA MET A 135 -6.83 -2.67 -12.30
C MET A 135 -5.48 -3.36 -12.57
N LEU A 136 -4.53 -2.64 -13.17
CA LEU A 136 -3.19 -3.17 -13.46
C LEU A 136 -2.38 -3.45 -12.18
N ALA A 137 -2.45 -2.57 -11.18
CA ALA A 137 -1.72 -2.72 -9.94
C ALA A 137 -2.19 -3.92 -9.10
N GLN A 138 -3.50 -4.20 -9.07
CA GLN A 138 -4.07 -5.33 -8.33
C GLN A 138 -3.67 -6.70 -8.88
N GLN A 139 -3.37 -6.77 -10.18
CA GLN A 139 -3.17 -8.04 -10.89
C GLN A 139 -1.71 -8.50 -10.94
N GLY A 140 -0.75 -7.59 -10.70
CA GLY A 140 0.67 -7.93 -10.63
C GLY A 140 1.35 -8.07 -12.01
N SER A 141 2.67 -8.31 -11.99
CA SER A 141 3.52 -8.28 -13.20
C SER A 141 3.52 -9.58 -14.02
N ASP A 142 2.81 -10.60 -13.57
CA ASP A 142 2.84 -11.95 -14.18
C ASP A 142 1.84 -12.12 -15.32
N LYS A 143 1.10 -11.05 -15.67
CA LYS A 143 -0.02 -11.11 -16.62
C LYS A 143 0.25 -10.31 -17.88
N VAL A 144 -0.19 -10.88 -18.99
CA VAL A 144 -0.18 -10.27 -20.33
C VAL A 144 -1.57 -9.75 -20.64
N TYR A 145 -1.66 -8.49 -21.06
CA TYR A 145 -2.93 -7.89 -21.45
C TYR A 145 -3.03 -7.78 -22.97
N ALA A 146 -4.19 -8.09 -23.54
CA ALA A 146 -4.48 -7.88 -24.94
C ALA A 146 -5.27 -6.59 -25.14
N LEU A 147 -4.82 -5.76 -26.08
CA LEU A 147 -5.60 -4.68 -26.68
C LEU A 147 -6.33 -5.21 -27.91
N THR A 148 -7.65 -5.19 -27.83
CA THR A 148 -8.55 -5.75 -28.83
C THR A 148 -9.49 -4.67 -29.33
N LEU A 149 -9.57 -4.52 -30.65
CA LEU A 149 -10.57 -3.69 -31.30
C LEU A 149 -11.86 -4.49 -31.45
N LEU A 150 -12.97 -3.92 -30.99
CA LEU A 150 -14.32 -4.43 -31.18
C LEU A 150 -15.11 -3.47 -32.07
N ILE A 151 -15.66 -3.97 -33.16
CA ILE A 151 -16.59 -3.24 -34.02
C ILE A 151 -17.90 -4.02 -34.08
N GLY A 152 -18.98 -3.36 -33.67
CA GLY A 152 -20.32 -3.91 -33.67
C GLY A 152 -21.33 -2.91 -34.20
N SER A 153 -22.40 -3.45 -34.77
CA SER A 153 -23.57 -2.67 -35.19
C SER A 153 -24.83 -3.52 -35.03
N PHE A 154 -25.97 -2.88 -34.80
CA PHE A 154 -27.25 -3.59 -34.85
C PHE A 154 -27.59 -3.95 -36.29
N ALA A 155 -28.12 -5.14 -36.50
CA ALA A 155 -28.61 -5.55 -37.81
C ALA A 155 -29.76 -4.62 -38.27
N PRO A 156 -29.73 -4.13 -39.51
CA PRO A 156 -30.77 -3.22 -40.01
C PRO A 156 -32.11 -3.95 -40.23
N SER A 157 -32.10 -5.29 -40.34
CA SER A 157 -33.30 -6.12 -40.39
C SER A 157 -33.11 -7.43 -39.63
N ALA A 158 -34.20 -8.03 -39.14
CA ALA A 158 -34.18 -9.30 -38.40
C ALA A 158 -33.71 -10.50 -39.26
N ALA A 159 -33.64 -10.35 -40.58
CA ALA A 159 -33.19 -11.39 -41.51
C ALA A 159 -31.67 -11.34 -41.76
N GLU A 160 -31.01 -10.24 -41.42
CA GLU A 160 -29.56 -10.06 -41.61
C GLU A 160 -28.82 -10.30 -40.29
N ARG A 161 -27.73 -11.06 -40.37
CA ARG A 161 -26.84 -11.30 -39.22
C ARG A 161 -25.52 -10.58 -39.48
N LEU A 162 -25.22 -9.55 -38.70
CA LEU A 162 -23.90 -8.91 -38.71
C LEU A 162 -22.99 -9.59 -37.71
N GLU A 163 -21.82 -10.00 -38.18
CA GLU A 163 -20.76 -10.52 -37.31
C GLU A 163 -19.93 -9.36 -36.75
N ALA A 164 -19.79 -9.32 -35.43
CA ALA A 164 -18.95 -8.34 -34.77
C ALA A 164 -17.47 -8.63 -35.06
N LEU A 165 -16.71 -7.62 -35.47
CA LEU A 165 -15.28 -7.76 -35.67
C LEU A 165 -14.58 -7.68 -34.32
N THR A 166 -13.85 -8.74 -33.97
CA THR A 166 -12.98 -8.79 -32.79
C THR A 166 -11.55 -8.98 -33.26
N LEU A 167 -10.70 -7.98 -33.02
CA LEU A 167 -9.36 -7.94 -33.58
C LEU A 167 -8.30 -7.59 -32.51
N PRO A 168 -7.58 -8.59 -31.97
CA PRO A 168 -6.45 -8.33 -31.08
C PRO A 168 -5.27 -7.79 -31.89
N PHE A 169 -4.82 -6.57 -31.58
CA PHE A 169 -3.75 -5.92 -32.35
C PHE A 169 -2.45 -5.74 -31.56
N LEU A 170 -2.49 -5.81 -30.22
CA LEU A 170 -1.30 -5.68 -29.39
C LEU A 170 -1.45 -6.47 -28.08
N LYS A 171 -0.37 -7.11 -27.65
CA LYS A 171 -0.23 -7.74 -26.33
C LYS A 171 0.79 -6.95 -25.52
N LEU A 172 0.42 -6.55 -24.31
CA LEU A 172 1.19 -5.70 -23.42
C LEU A 172 1.57 -6.46 -22.16
N GLU A 173 2.84 -6.39 -21.83
CA GLU A 173 3.38 -6.82 -20.54
C GLU A 173 3.79 -5.62 -19.72
N PHE A 174 3.47 -5.64 -18.43
CA PHE A 174 3.80 -4.55 -17.52
C PHE A 174 4.90 -4.97 -16.55
N GLY A 175 6.07 -4.35 -16.67
CA GLY A 175 7.19 -4.64 -15.78
C GLY A 175 6.89 -4.27 -14.32
N ALA A 176 7.43 -5.01 -13.36
CA ALA A 176 7.21 -4.81 -11.93
C ALA A 176 7.50 -3.36 -11.46
N LYS A 177 8.54 -2.72 -12.01
CA LYS A 177 8.88 -1.32 -11.71
C LYS A 177 7.82 -0.32 -12.19
N PHE A 178 7.18 -0.60 -13.32
CA PHE A 178 6.10 0.23 -13.85
C PHE A 178 4.86 0.09 -12.97
N LEU A 179 4.48 -1.14 -12.62
CA LEU A 179 3.33 -1.39 -11.73
C LEU A 179 3.51 -0.78 -10.34
N ALA A 180 4.72 -0.84 -9.76
CA ALA A 180 5.03 -0.18 -8.49
C ALA A 180 4.90 1.35 -8.54
N ARG A 181 5.08 1.97 -9.72
CA ARG A 181 4.81 3.40 -9.92
C ARG A 181 3.32 3.69 -10.13
N LEU A 182 2.54 2.72 -10.58
CA LEU A 182 1.08 2.86 -10.71
C LEU A 182 0.35 2.64 -9.38
N SER A 183 0.94 1.89 -8.45
CA SER A 183 0.38 1.62 -7.12
C SER A 183 0.49 2.81 -6.16
N THR A 184 1.11 3.94 -6.54
CA THR A 184 0.98 5.19 -5.79
C THR A 184 -0.44 5.72 -5.97
N THR A 185 -1.31 5.28 -5.07
CA THR A 185 -2.69 5.71 -4.94
C THR A 185 -2.73 7.21 -4.64
N LEU A 186 -2.76 8.04 -5.69
CA LEU A 186 -3.41 9.33 -5.59
C LEU A 186 -4.88 9.03 -5.35
N VAL A 187 -5.29 9.14 -4.08
CA VAL A 187 -6.69 9.05 -3.67
C VAL A 187 -7.48 9.98 -4.59
N SER A 188 -8.49 9.46 -5.29
CA SER A 188 -9.23 10.28 -6.24
C SER A 188 -9.87 11.46 -5.51
N ALA A 189 -10.00 12.63 -6.14
CA ALA A 189 -10.62 13.80 -5.49
C ALA A 189 -12.03 13.49 -4.97
N ARG A 190 -12.75 12.59 -5.65
CA ARG A 190 -14.04 12.07 -5.21
C ARG A 190 -13.92 11.18 -3.98
N GLU A 191 -12.95 10.27 -3.95
CA GLU A 191 -12.71 9.40 -2.80
C GLU A 191 -12.23 10.18 -1.56
N LEU A 192 -11.44 11.23 -1.80
CA LEU A 192 -11.03 12.17 -0.76
C LEU A 192 -12.24 12.92 -0.21
N ALA A 193 -13.09 13.47 -1.08
CA ALA A 193 -14.36 14.09 -0.68
C ALA A 193 -15.30 13.10 0.02
N GLU A 194 -15.44 11.86 -0.47
CA GLU A 194 -16.24 10.82 0.19
C GLU A 194 -15.74 10.48 1.60
N THR A 195 -14.43 10.58 1.81
CA THR A 195 -13.80 10.33 3.12
C THR A 195 -13.92 11.54 4.03
N GLU A 196 -13.76 12.77 3.52
CA GLU A 196 -13.87 14.02 4.27
C GLU A 196 -15.33 14.35 4.65
N ASP A 197 -16.28 14.12 3.73
CA ASP A 197 -17.71 14.35 3.94
C ASP A 197 -18.38 13.23 4.77
N GLY A 198 -17.63 12.19 5.15
CA GLY A 198 -18.11 11.12 6.03
C GLY A 198 -19.04 10.10 5.37
N PHE A 199 -19.00 9.97 4.04
CA PHE A 199 -19.74 8.91 3.33
C PHE A 199 -19.15 7.51 3.56
N ARG A 200 -17.90 7.45 4.05
CA ARG A 200 -17.24 6.23 4.51
C ARG A 200 -17.09 6.27 6.03
N PRO A 201 -17.13 5.12 6.74
CA PRO A 201 -16.80 5.09 8.15
C PRO A 201 -15.40 5.67 8.35
N MET A 202 -15.27 6.60 9.29
CA MET A 202 -13.96 7.13 9.68
C MET A 202 -13.09 5.99 10.17
N ARG A 203 -11.80 6.04 9.83
CA ARG A 203 -10.84 5.04 10.30
C ARG A 203 -10.72 5.15 11.81
N ASP A 204 -10.66 4.01 12.50
CA ASP A 204 -10.41 4.00 13.94
C ASP A 204 -9.01 4.56 14.23
N HIS A 205 -8.96 5.64 15.02
CA HIS A 205 -7.72 6.19 15.56
C HIS A 205 -7.53 5.67 16.97
N PHE A 206 -6.45 4.93 17.21
CA PHE A 206 -6.05 4.49 18.53
C PHE A 206 -4.97 5.41 19.08
N HIS A 207 -5.16 5.91 20.32
CA HIS A 207 -4.09 6.60 21.03
C HIS A 207 -2.99 5.61 21.39
N THR A 208 -1.81 5.77 20.81
CA THR A 208 -0.61 5.06 21.25
C THR A 208 -0.02 5.81 22.42
N PHE A 209 -0.28 5.33 23.65
CA PHE A 209 0.41 5.82 24.82
C PHE A 209 1.91 5.50 24.71
N ALA A 210 2.74 6.40 25.24
CA ALA A 210 4.15 6.11 25.38
C ALA A 210 4.33 4.85 26.24
N ILE A 211 5.32 4.03 25.88
CA ILE A 211 5.71 2.86 26.66
C ILE A 211 6.06 3.33 28.08
N GLU A 212 5.40 2.76 29.09
CA GLU A 212 5.63 3.16 30.47
C GLU A 212 7.06 2.82 30.90
N PRO A 213 7.77 3.70 31.65
CA PRO A 213 9.19 3.51 31.94
C PRO A 213 9.55 2.19 32.63
N TRP A 214 8.64 1.58 33.39
CA TRP A 214 8.91 0.30 34.07
C TRP A 214 8.99 -0.89 33.10
N GLN A 215 8.42 -0.78 31.90
CA GLN A 215 8.46 -1.85 30.89
C GLN A 215 9.85 -1.96 30.24
N THR A 216 10.62 -0.88 30.26
CA THR A 216 12.00 -0.84 29.76
C THR A 216 13.04 -0.98 30.86
N MET A 217 12.63 -1.04 32.13
CA MET A 217 13.55 -1.21 33.25
C MET A 217 14.10 -2.63 33.33
N PRO A 218 15.40 -2.79 33.69
CA PRO A 218 15.98 -4.10 33.90
C PRO A 218 15.32 -4.85 35.07
N PRO A 219 15.43 -6.19 35.12
CA PRO A 219 14.80 -7.00 36.17
C PRO A 219 15.20 -6.56 37.57
N LYS A 220 14.24 -6.52 38.50
CA LYS A 220 14.42 -6.02 39.89
C LYS A 220 15.61 -6.66 40.61
N ILE A 221 15.85 -7.95 40.38
CA ILE A 221 16.95 -8.70 41.00
C ILE A 221 18.31 -8.19 40.52
N VAL A 222 18.44 -7.89 39.22
CA VAL A 222 19.68 -7.35 38.63
C VAL A 222 19.96 -5.96 39.18
N SER A 223 18.94 -5.09 39.19
CA SER A 223 19.05 -3.75 39.76
C SER A 223 19.42 -3.77 41.24
N LEU A 224 18.84 -4.68 42.03
CA LEU A 224 19.15 -4.85 43.45
C LEU A 224 20.60 -5.31 43.66
N ALA A 225 21.05 -6.32 42.91
CA ALA A 225 22.40 -6.86 43.03
C ALA A 225 23.46 -5.79 42.71
N VAL A 226 23.24 -5.03 41.62
CA VAL A 226 24.13 -3.93 41.23
C VAL A 226 24.11 -2.81 42.27
N ALA A 227 22.95 -2.41 42.77
CA ALA A 227 22.84 -1.40 43.81
C ALA A 227 23.56 -1.82 45.12
N CYS A 228 23.39 -3.07 45.55
CA CYS A 228 24.10 -3.61 46.72
C CYS A 228 25.61 -3.62 46.51
N MET A 229 26.09 -4.03 45.32
CA MET A 229 27.52 -4.04 45.02
C MET A 229 28.12 -2.63 45.06
N ILE A 230 27.47 -1.64 44.44
CA ILE A 230 27.97 -0.26 44.35
C ILE A 230 27.87 0.45 45.70
N ILE A 231 26.79 0.25 46.45
CA ILE A 231 26.56 0.95 47.72
C ILE A 231 27.30 0.23 48.84
N VAL A 232 27.01 -1.05 49.08
CA VAL A 232 27.51 -1.79 50.26
C VAL A 232 28.97 -2.21 50.09
N GLY A 233 29.40 -2.54 48.87
CA GLY A 233 30.74 -3.03 48.58
C GLY A 233 31.87 -2.11 49.08
N PRO A 234 31.88 -0.81 48.71
CA PRO A 234 32.87 0.14 49.18
C PRO A 234 32.89 0.31 50.71
N TRP A 235 31.72 0.28 51.37
CA TRP A 235 31.65 0.39 52.83
C TRP A 235 32.21 -0.85 53.53
N LEU A 236 31.92 -2.06 53.04
CA LEU A 236 32.52 -3.29 53.57
C LEU A 236 34.03 -3.30 53.38
N LEU A 237 34.52 -2.84 52.23
CA LEU A 237 35.95 -2.69 51.97
C LEU A 237 36.57 -1.69 52.95
N LEU A 238 35.94 -0.54 53.17
CA LEU A 238 36.42 0.47 54.14
C LEU A 238 36.45 -0.09 55.57
N VAL A 239 35.42 -0.82 56.01
CA VAL A 239 35.37 -1.46 57.33
C VAL A 239 36.42 -2.57 57.46
N SER A 240 36.66 -3.37 56.42
CA SER A 240 37.69 -4.42 56.43
C SER A 240 39.12 -3.88 56.40
N LEU A 241 39.34 -2.73 55.76
CA LEU A 241 40.62 -2.01 55.79
C LEU A 241 40.83 -1.21 57.08
N TRP A 242 39.78 -1.01 57.87
CA TRP A 242 39.87 -0.35 59.17
C TRP A 242 40.65 -1.25 60.14
N LYS A 243 41.96 -1.03 60.22
CA LYS A 243 42.77 -1.63 61.28
C LYS A 243 42.37 -0.97 62.61
N PRO A 244 41.93 -1.73 63.62
CA PRO A 244 41.62 -1.16 64.93
C PRO A 244 42.94 -0.83 65.65
N SER A 245 43.60 0.25 65.27
CA SER A 245 44.91 0.62 65.83
C SER A 245 44.83 1.39 67.16
N ALA A 246 43.64 1.54 67.74
CA ALA A 246 43.48 1.96 69.13
C ALA A 246 42.03 1.76 69.57
N LEU A 247 41.70 0.75 70.39
CA LEU A 247 40.45 0.75 71.16
C LEU A 247 40.47 -0.25 72.34
N THR A 248 41.21 0.09 73.40
CA THR A 248 40.96 -0.47 74.75
C THR A 248 40.59 0.63 75.74
N ARG A 249 40.09 1.78 75.25
CA ARG A 249 39.54 2.84 76.10
C ARG A 249 38.01 2.72 76.10
N LYS A 250 37.43 2.57 77.29
CA LYS A 250 35.96 2.61 77.46
C LYS A 250 35.46 4.00 77.07
N PRO A 251 34.41 4.12 76.22
CA PRO A 251 33.86 5.41 75.85
C PRO A 251 33.30 6.10 77.10
N THR A 252 33.55 7.39 77.20
CA THR A 252 32.97 8.21 78.27
C THR A 252 31.50 8.52 77.97
N LEU A 253 30.72 8.86 79.01
CA LEU A 253 29.28 9.14 78.86
C LEU A 253 29.01 10.22 77.80
N ASP A 254 29.83 11.26 77.73
CA ASP A 254 29.63 12.38 76.81
C ASP A 254 30.00 12.01 75.37
N GLU A 255 31.04 11.20 75.16
CA GLU A 255 31.37 10.61 73.86
C GLU A 255 30.25 9.67 73.36
N ALA A 256 29.67 8.88 74.27
CA ALA A 256 28.54 8.01 73.96
C ALA A 256 27.28 8.81 73.60
N LYS A 257 26.99 9.91 74.32
CA LYS A 257 25.88 10.82 74.00
C LYS A 257 26.07 11.49 72.64
N MET A 258 27.29 11.95 72.34
CA MET A 258 27.62 12.52 71.03
C MET A 258 27.41 11.49 69.91
N GLY A 259 27.94 10.27 70.08
CA GLY A 259 27.73 9.17 69.14
C GLY A 259 26.26 8.83 68.95
N ALA A 260 25.48 8.77 70.02
CA ALA A 260 24.04 8.54 69.95
C ALA A 260 23.30 9.66 69.20
N SER A 261 23.69 10.93 69.39
CA SER A 261 23.09 12.06 68.67
C SER A 261 23.40 12.05 67.18
N LEU A 262 24.61 11.62 66.78
CA LEU A 262 24.98 11.42 65.37
C LEU A 262 24.13 10.32 64.74
N VAL A 263 23.99 9.18 65.42
CA VAL A 263 23.10 8.09 64.95
C VAL A 263 21.65 8.56 64.85
N ALA A 264 21.18 9.38 65.80
CA ALA A 264 19.84 9.95 65.76
C ALA A 264 19.62 10.86 64.54
N PHE A 265 20.60 11.67 64.15
CA PHE A 265 20.53 12.47 62.92
C PHE A 265 20.43 11.61 61.67
N GLU A 266 21.21 10.54 61.57
CA GLU A 266 21.16 9.62 60.43
C GLU A 266 19.81 8.90 60.33
N LEU A 267 19.30 8.40 61.46
CA LEU A 267 17.96 7.80 61.53
C LEU A 267 16.87 8.81 61.16
N GLN A 268 16.99 10.05 61.62
CA GLN A 268 16.05 11.11 61.31
C GLN A 268 16.06 11.46 59.81
N ALA A 269 17.23 11.49 59.18
CA ALA A 269 17.36 11.67 57.73
C ALA A 269 16.71 10.50 56.96
N LEU A 270 16.90 9.26 57.42
CA LEU A 270 16.24 8.08 56.85
C LEU A 270 14.71 8.16 57.00
N TRP A 271 14.22 8.60 58.16
CA TRP A 271 12.78 8.76 58.40
C TRP A 271 12.16 9.85 57.51
N TYR A 272 12.90 10.95 57.28
CA TYR A 272 12.51 11.97 56.32
C TYR A 272 12.41 11.43 54.91
N TRP A 273 13.40 10.66 54.48
CA TRP A 273 13.39 10.00 53.17
C TRP A 273 12.19 9.07 52.97
N ILE A 274 11.77 8.36 54.02
CA ILE A 274 10.59 7.47 53.98
C ILE A 274 9.27 8.26 53.90
N GLY A 275 9.24 9.51 54.37
CA GLY A 275 8.06 10.38 54.27
C GLY A 275 7.69 11.14 55.54
N MET A 276 8.60 11.30 56.51
CA MET A 276 8.34 12.19 57.66
C MET A 276 8.09 13.62 57.15
N PRO A 277 6.99 14.27 57.55
CA PRO A 277 6.71 15.62 57.11
C PRO A 277 7.70 16.62 57.71
N PHE A 278 8.03 17.66 56.94
CA PHE A 278 9.05 18.65 57.30
C PHE A 278 8.81 19.34 58.65
N TYR A 279 7.55 19.62 59.00
CA TYR A 279 7.19 20.28 60.26
C TYR A 279 7.43 19.39 61.51
N VAL A 280 7.53 18.07 61.36
CA VAL A 280 7.95 17.15 62.43
C VAL A 280 9.47 17.02 62.47
N LEU A 281 10.11 17.07 61.30
CA LEU A 281 11.57 17.01 61.18
C LEU A 281 12.25 18.17 61.92
N VAL A 282 11.82 19.41 61.66
CA VAL A 282 12.46 20.62 62.20
C VAL A 282 12.54 20.66 63.74
N PRO A 283 11.47 20.45 64.51
CA PRO A 283 11.59 20.45 65.97
C PRO A 283 12.47 19.30 66.49
N LEU A 284 12.42 18.12 65.85
CA LEU A 284 13.27 16.99 66.24
C LEU A 284 14.76 17.25 65.93
N THR A 285 15.09 17.89 64.79
CA THR A 285 16.49 18.22 64.48
C THR A 285 17.03 19.25 65.46
N LEU A 286 16.22 20.23 65.88
CA LEU A 286 16.62 21.23 66.87
C LEU A 286 16.91 20.60 68.24
N VAL A 287 16.09 19.64 68.69
CA VAL A 287 16.32 18.90 69.94
C VAL A 287 17.60 18.07 69.85
N ASN A 288 17.79 17.34 68.74
CA ASN A 288 19.01 16.55 68.52
C ASN A 288 20.26 17.42 68.38
N ALA A 289 20.16 18.59 67.73
CA ALA A 289 21.24 19.57 67.62
C ALA A 289 21.64 20.13 68.99
N TYR A 290 20.67 20.40 69.86
CA TYR A 290 20.95 20.81 71.24
C TYR A 290 21.72 19.73 72.02
N SER A 291 21.31 18.46 71.90
CA SER A 291 22.02 17.32 72.51
C SER A 291 23.46 17.16 71.98
N LEU A 292 23.65 17.35 70.67
CA LEU A 292 24.97 17.33 70.04
C LEU A 292 25.86 18.49 70.53
N LEU A 293 25.34 19.72 70.57
CA LEU A 293 26.09 20.90 71.00
C LEU A 293 26.53 20.83 72.47
N THR A 294 25.65 20.32 73.35
CA THR A 294 25.96 20.16 74.77
C THR A 294 27.00 19.08 75.03
N SER A 295 26.90 17.93 74.34
CA SER A 295 27.89 16.85 74.43
C SER A 295 29.24 17.23 73.81
N ALA A 296 29.25 17.91 72.65
CA ALA A 296 30.46 18.43 72.03
C ALA A 296 31.16 19.45 72.94
N ARG A 297 30.42 20.38 73.55
CA ARG A 297 30.98 21.35 74.51
C ARG A 297 31.65 20.66 75.70
N ALA A 298 31.01 19.66 76.28
CA ALA A 298 31.57 18.89 77.41
C ALA A 298 32.87 18.16 77.01
N MET A 299 32.94 17.63 75.78
CA MET A 299 34.13 16.99 75.24
C MET A 299 35.29 17.98 75.02
N PHE A 300 35.00 19.16 74.47
CA PHE A 300 36.00 20.23 74.27
C PHE A 300 36.54 20.78 75.60
N THR A 301 35.68 21.02 76.59
CA THR A 301 36.15 21.51 77.90
C THR A 301 37.05 20.50 78.61
N ARG A 302 36.90 19.21 78.34
CA ARG A 302 37.72 18.15 78.94
C ARG A 302 39.08 17.97 78.26
N THR A 303 39.18 18.30 76.98
CA THR A 303 40.42 18.17 76.19
C THR A 303 41.35 19.38 76.33
N PHE A 304 40.81 20.57 76.64
CA PHE A 304 41.60 21.79 76.85
C PHE A 304 41.98 22.07 78.32
N VAL A 305 41.46 21.30 79.28
CA VAL A 305 41.73 21.44 80.72
C VAL A 305 42.62 20.30 81.26
N SER A 306 43.07 19.37 80.40
CA SER A 306 44.03 18.29 80.75
C SER A 306 45.44 18.59 80.27
#